data_AF-A0A970KR49-F1
#
_entry.id   AF-A0A970KR49-F1
#
_cell.length_a   1.000
_cell.length_b   1.000
_cell.length_c   1.000
_cell.angle_alpha   90.00
_cell.angle_beta   90.00
_cell.angle_gamma   90.00
#
_symmetry.space_group_name_H-M   'P 1'
#
loop_
_entity.id
_entity.type
_entity.pdbx_description
1 polymer ?
#
loop_
_entity_poly.entity_id
_entity_poly.type
_entity_poly.pdbx_seq_one_letter_code
_entity_poly.pdbx_strand_id
1 'polypeptide(L)'
;MLQVVICSLNSQYIHSSLAPWYLLAGVAARCGREVRATVTEGTVNEDKTAVLQRILRHKPQVVAFSCYVWNMVSCKINCRI
;
A
#
# COMPACT_ATOMS: atom_id res chain seq x y z
N MET A 1 19.08 -1.21 3.05
CA MET A 1 18.07 -0.96 1.99
C MET A 1 16.70 -1.09 2.63
N LEU A 2 15.97 0.02 2.74
CA LEU A 2 14.66 0.10 3.37
C LEU A 2 13.60 -0.55 2.47
N GLN A 3 12.90 -1.58 2.96
CA GLN A 3 11.79 -2.21 2.25
C GLN A 3 10.48 -1.52 2.59
N VAL A 4 9.85 -0.90 1.59
CA VAL A 4 8.58 -0.18 1.73
C VAL A 4 7.51 -0.86 0.89
N VAL A 5 6.34 -1.07 1.48
CA VAL A 5 5.15 -1.50 0.73
C VAL A 5 4.14 -0.37 0.72
N ILE A 6 3.75 0.06 -0.48
CA ILE A 6 2.69 1.03 -0.70
C ILE A 6 1.42 0.23 -1.02
N CYS A 7 0.52 0.14 -0.05
CA CYS A 7 -0.76 -0.54 -0.19
C CYS A 7 -1.84 0.45 -0.68
N SER A 8 -2.44 0.20 -1.84
CA SER A 8 -3.61 0.94 -2.32
C SER A 8 -4.88 0.22 -1.93
N LEU A 9 -5.79 0.89 -1.21
CA LEU A 9 -7.11 0.35 -0.88
C LEU A 9 -8.20 1.09 -1.66
N ASN A 10 -8.69 0.45 -2.72
CA ASN A 10 -9.71 0.99 -3.61
C ASN A 10 -11.12 0.64 -3.06
N SER A 11 -12.12 1.49 -3.34
CA SER A 11 -13.52 1.22 -2.96
C SER A 11 -14.16 0.13 -3.84
N GLN A 12 -13.82 0.13 -5.14
CA GLN A 12 -14.21 -0.87 -6.14
C GLN A 12 -13.09 -1.03 -7.19
N TYR A 13 -12.92 -2.23 -7.77
CA TYR A 13 -11.86 -2.53 -8.77
C TYR A 13 -12.03 -1.79 -10.12
N ILE A 14 -13.09 -0.98 -10.26
CA ILE A 14 -13.41 -0.24 -11.49
C ILE A 14 -12.45 0.95 -11.68
N HIS A 15 -11.83 1.45 -10.59
CA HIS A 15 -10.88 2.55 -10.64
C HIS A 15 -9.61 2.23 -9.84
N SER A 16 -8.54 1.82 -10.55
CA SER A 16 -7.21 1.73 -9.97
C SER A 16 -6.71 3.12 -9.57
N SER A 17 -6.13 3.23 -8.38
CA SER A 17 -5.51 4.48 -7.94
C SER A 17 -4.15 4.64 -8.63
N LEU A 18 -3.95 5.73 -9.38
CA LEU A 18 -2.65 6.05 -9.99
C LEU A 18 -1.65 6.63 -8.96
N ALA A 19 -2.14 7.18 -7.85
CA ALA A 19 -1.31 7.76 -6.79
C ALA A 19 -0.18 6.84 -6.27
N PRO A 20 -0.41 5.56 -5.92
CA PRO A 20 0.65 4.65 -5.48
C PRO A 20 1.72 4.42 -6.55
N TRP A 21 1.35 4.41 -7.84
CA TRP A 21 2.27 4.25 -8.96
C TRP A 21 3.16 5.49 -9.16
N TYR A 22 2.58 6.69 -9.07
CA TYR A 22 3.37 7.92 -9.07
C TYR A 22 4.33 8.01 -7.88
N LEU A 23 3.89 7.58 -6.69
CA LEU A 23 4.76 7.54 -5.52
C LEU A 23 5.92 6.55 -5.70
N LEU A 24 5.65 5.36 -6.26
CA LEU A 24 6.68 4.38 -6.61
C LEU A 24 7.72 4.96 -7.58
N ALA A 25 7.26 5.64 -8.63
CA ALA A 25 8.15 6.32 -9.59
C ALA A 25 8.99 7.42 -8.93
N GLY A 26 8.39 8.21 -8.03
CA GLY A 26 9.09 9.22 -7.25
C GLY A 26 10.16 8.65 -6.33
N VAL A 27 9.88 7.54 -5.64
CA VAL A 27 10.86 6.82 -4.81
C VAL A 27 12.02 6.31 -5.66
N ALA A 28 11.74 5.70 -6.80
CA ALA A 28 12.78 5.21 -7.71
C ALA A 28 13.67 6.35 -8.24
N ALA A 29 13.08 7.51 -8.56
CA ALA A 29 13.81 8.66 -9.09
C ALA A 29 14.62 9.43 -8.02
N ARG A 30 14.17 9.45 -6.76
CA ARG A 30 14.73 10.33 -5.72
C ARG A 30 15.46 9.63 -4.58
N CYS A 31 15.17 8.36 -4.31
CA CYS A 31 15.73 7.63 -3.16
C CYS A 31 16.85 6.64 -3.54
N GLY A 32 17.22 6.55 -4.81
CA GLY A 32 18.30 5.70 -5.29
C GLY A 32 18.15 4.23 -4.86
N ARG A 33 19.25 3.60 -4.43
CA ARG A 33 19.28 2.20 -3.97
C ARG A 33 19.01 2.05 -2.46
N GLU A 34 18.76 3.14 -1.76
CA GLU A 34 18.57 3.13 -0.31
C GLU A 34 17.18 2.66 0.08
N VAL A 35 16.17 2.96 -0.75
CA VAL A 35 14.77 2.58 -0.54
C VAL A 35 14.30 1.71 -1.70
N ARG A 36 13.74 0.54 -1.37
CA ARG A 36 13.03 -0.32 -2.31
C ARG A 36 11.55 -0.29 -1.96
N ALA A 37 10.75 0.30 -2.84
CA ALA A 37 9.30 0.35 -2.70
C ALA A 37 8.63 -0.67 -3.64
N THR A 38 7.49 -1.21 -3.20
CA THR A 38 6.63 -2.08 -4.01
C THR A 38 5.18 -1.66 -3.82
N VAL A 39 4.36 -1.71 -4.88
CA VAL A 39 2.93 -1.41 -4.81
C VAL A 39 2.13 -2.69 -4.67
N THR A 40 1.16 -2.68 -3.75
CA THR A 40 0.22 -3.78 -3.53
C THR A 40 -1.20 -3.21 -3.55
N GLU A 41 -2.08 -3.73 -4.42
CA GLU A 41 -3.44 -3.20 -4.57
C GLU A 41 -4.48 -4.12 -3.93
N GLY A 42 -5.31 -3.58 -3.04
CA GLY A 42 -6.45 -4.29 -2.45
C GLY A 42 -7.73 -3.47 -2.59
N THR A 43 -8.84 -4.07 -2.22
CA THR A 43 -10.13 -3.36 -2.14
C THR A 43 -10.74 -3.49 -0.75
N VAL A 44 -11.65 -2.60 -0.40
CA VAL A 44 -12.38 -2.70 0.88
C VAL A 44 -13.28 -3.91 0.99
N ASN A 45 -13.68 -4.47 -0.15
CA ASN A 45 -14.51 -5.66 -0.22
C ASN A 45 -13.67 -6.95 -0.15
N GLU A 46 -12.34 -6.84 -0.28
CA GLU A 46 -11.44 -7.98 -0.12
C GLU A 46 -11.23 -8.29 1.36
N ASP A 47 -11.01 -9.58 1.66
CA ASP A 47 -10.68 -10.00 3.02
C ASP A 47 -9.40 -9.29 3.51
N LYS A 48 -9.49 -8.71 4.71
CA LYS A 48 -8.42 -7.89 5.29
C LYS A 48 -7.18 -8.73 5.59
N THR A 49 -7.38 -9.99 6.01
CA THR A 49 -6.29 -10.91 6.31
C THR A 49 -5.55 -11.27 5.03
N ALA A 50 -6.26 -11.51 3.93
CA ALA A 50 -5.64 -11.76 2.63
C ALA A 50 -4.75 -10.58 2.20
N VAL A 51 -5.25 -9.34 2.27
CA VAL A 51 -4.47 -8.13 1.95
C VAL A 51 -3.23 -8.01 2.85
N LEU A 52 -3.40 -8.21 4.17
CA LEU A 52 -2.31 -8.17 5.13
C LEU A 52 -1.25 -9.24 4.84
N GLN A 53 -1.65 -10.47 4.55
CA GLN A 53 -0.72 -11.53 4.15
C GLN A 53 0.08 -11.14 2.92
N ARG A 54 -0.53 -10.45 1.93
CA ARG A 54 0.24 -9.97 0.77
C ARG A 54 1.30 -8.96 1.17
N ILE A 55 0.94 -8.00 2.03
CA ILE A 55 1.89 -7.00 2.55
C ILE A 55 3.02 -7.71 3.30
N LEU A 56 2.70 -8.62 4.22
CA LEU A 56 3.68 -9.32 5.06
C LEU A 56 4.62 -10.24 4.27
N ARG A 57 4.19 -10.80 3.14
CA ARG A 57 5.07 -11.60 2.26
C ARG A 57 6.27 -10.82 1.74
N HIS A 58 6.16 -9.51 1.62
CA HIS A 58 7.27 -8.64 1.21
C HIS A 58 8.25 -8.33 2.35
N LYS A 59 7.98 -8.78 3.58
CA LYS A 59 8.75 -8.45 4.80
C LYS A 59 9.08 -6.94 4.88
N PRO A 60 8.08 -6.04 4.75
CA PRO A 60 8.34 -4.61 4.74
C PRO A 60 8.83 -4.13 6.10
N GLN A 61 9.70 -3.13 6.06
CA GLN A 61 10.08 -2.34 7.24
C GLN A 61 9.13 -1.15 7.44
N VAL A 62 8.53 -0.66 6.34
CA VAL A 62 7.54 0.42 6.36
C VAL A 62 6.36 0.03 5.47
N VAL A 63 5.15 0.27 5.95
CA VAL A 63 3.91 0.10 5.18
C VAL A 63 3.24 1.47 5.06
N ALA A 64 2.99 1.90 3.83
CA ALA A 64 2.26 3.12 3.51
C ALA A 64 0.90 2.75 2.92
N PHE A 65 -0.17 3.38 3.39
CA PHE A 65 -1.52 3.15 2.85
C PHE A 65 -1.98 4.34 2.01
N SER A 66 -2.25 4.09 0.73
CA SER A 66 -2.98 4.99 -0.16
C SER A 66 -4.45 4.61 -0.09
N CYS A 67 -5.26 5.41 0.60
CA CYS A 67 -6.68 5.18 0.74
C CYS A 67 -7.45 6.50 0.62
N TYR A 68 -8.68 6.41 0.11
CA TYR A 68 -9.59 7.55 0.08
C TYR A 68 -10.01 7.93 1.51
N VAL A 69 -10.26 9.23 1.77
CA VAL A 69 -10.63 9.74 3.10
C VAL A 69 -11.84 8.99 3.67
N TRP A 70 -12.84 8.72 2.84
CA TRP A 70 -14.04 7.96 3.20
C TRP A 70 -13.78 6.49 3.59
N ASN A 71 -12.59 5.99 3.27
CA ASN A 71 -12.14 4.62 3.47
C ASN A 71 -11.30 4.42 4.74
N MET A 72 -11.05 5.51 5.47
CA MET A 72 -10.16 5.55 6.64
C MET A 72 -10.52 4.54 7.74
N VAL A 73 -11.80 4.15 7.87
CA VAL A 73 -12.23 3.16 8.87
C VAL A 73 -11.66 1.77 8.57
N SER A 74 -11.63 1.39 7.29
CA SER A 74 -11.03 0.13 6.84
C SER A 74 -9.52 0.09 7.04
N CYS A 75 -8.83 1.22 6.88
CA CYS A 75 -7.40 1.35 7.18
C CYS A 75 -7.11 1.35 8.69
N LYS A 76 -7.94 2.02 9.50
CA LYS A 76 -7.71 2.15 10.96
C LYS A 76 -7.70 0.82 11.71
N ILE A 77 -8.45 -0.19 11.25
CA ILE A 77 -8.47 -1.52 11.87
C ILE A 77 -7.11 -2.24 11.71
N ASN A 78 -6.39 -1.99 10.61
CA ASN A 78 -5.14 -2.69 10.30
C ASN A 78 -3.86 -2.01 10.84
N CYS A 79 -3.93 -0.76 11.30
CA CYS A 79 -2.78 -0.04 11.88
C CYS A 79 -2.70 -0.10 13.42
N ARG A 80 -3.55 -0.91 14.07
CA ARG A 80 -3.62 -0.98 15.54
C ARG A 80 -2.94 -2.23 16.13
N ILE A 81 -1.95 -2.77 15.44
CA ILE A 81 -1.14 -3.92 15.85
C ILE A 81 0.21 -3.43 16.36
#